data_AF-A0A5M3Y2J2-F1
#
_entry.id   AF-A0A5M3Y2J2-F1
#
_cell.length_a   1.000
_cell.length_b   1.000
_cell.length_c   1.000
_cell.angle_alpha   90.00
_cell.angle_beta   90.00
_cell.angle_gamma   90.00
#
_symmetry.space_group_name_H-M   'P 1'
#
loop_
_entity.id
_entity.type
_entity.pdbx_description
1 polymer ?
#
loop_
_entity_poly.entity_id
_entity_poly.type
_entity_poly.pdbx_seq_one_letter_code
_entity_poly.pdbx_strand_id
1 'polypeptide(L)'
;MSLERLYLDTLAETAEELPTSRARLLAAAASRRRPAPAAPGWAAPYAGRVAAMDALLASAEHWDQVIVEGWTLQELVAHLAAKDGLLAAALGAPVLGPPIAVNEALARTRELQDFGRDRTPAQTRQFWREQADVICARLPEVDPDQVVDTNGAPFAIRDHLLARMLETWIHTADAATFNGVRLPHPVAEHIHPAADFCARLVPWTMLLSGFDATSRSVRLTLTGPGGGDWHIPMDVSHVAAPYQGESTDVALTGDVVGFCFLLGGRGDDFTWDIDGDAALAADLLTAAPALSGP
;
A
#
# COMPACT_ATOMS: atom_id res chain seq x y z
N MET A 1 -39.41 -23.05 -48.24
CA MET A 1 -38.42 -22.25 -47.49
C MET A 1 -37.04 -22.71 -47.90
N SER A 2 -36.23 -21.85 -48.52
CA SER A 2 -34.89 -22.20 -49.01
C SER A 2 -33.94 -22.49 -47.84
N LEU A 3 -33.07 -23.51 -47.98
CA LEU A 3 -32.02 -23.89 -47.03
C LEU A 3 -31.07 -22.72 -46.67
N GLU A 4 -30.97 -21.70 -47.52
CA GLU A 4 -30.22 -20.47 -47.24
C GLU A 4 -30.75 -19.67 -46.05
N ARG A 5 -32.07 -19.67 -45.80
CA ARG A 5 -32.64 -18.98 -44.63
C ARG A 5 -32.31 -19.71 -43.32
N LEU A 6 -32.24 -21.03 -43.34
CA LEU A 6 -31.89 -21.84 -42.16
C LEU A 6 -30.40 -21.68 -41.77
N TYR A 7 -29.54 -21.38 -42.74
CA TYR A 7 -28.10 -21.16 -42.53
C TYR A 7 -27.80 -19.74 -41.98
N LEU A 8 -28.62 -18.74 -42.33
CA LEU A 8 -28.51 -17.39 -41.78
C LEU A 8 -29.13 -17.28 -40.38
N ASP A 9 -30.21 -18.01 -40.10
CA ASP A 9 -30.82 -18.05 -38.77
C ASP A 9 -29.91 -18.78 -37.74
N THR A 10 -29.13 -19.78 -38.17
CA THR A 10 -28.15 -20.47 -37.30
C THR A 10 -26.88 -19.67 -37.04
N LEU A 11 -26.50 -18.74 -37.92
CA LEU A 11 -25.45 -17.76 -37.64
C LEU A 11 -25.93 -16.61 -36.74
N ALA A 12 -27.25 -16.36 -36.69
CA ALA A 12 -27.85 -15.42 -35.75
C ALA A 12 -27.97 -16.01 -34.33
N GLU A 13 -28.07 -17.34 -34.18
CA GLU A 13 -28.17 -18.01 -32.88
C GLU A 13 -26.81 -18.30 -32.20
N THR A 14 -25.67 -18.10 -32.86
CA THR A 14 -24.34 -18.19 -32.21
C THR A 14 -23.77 -16.86 -31.74
N ALA A 15 -24.51 -15.77 -31.90
CA ALA A 15 -24.21 -14.52 -31.22
C ALA A 15 -24.98 -14.48 -29.88
N GLU A 16 -24.64 -15.39 -28.97
CA GLU A 16 -24.91 -15.15 -27.54
C GLU A 16 -23.91 -14.08 -27.06
N GLU A 17 -24.02 -12.87 -27.63
CA GLU A 17 -23.60 -11.67 -26.95
C GLU A 17 -24.41 -11.66 -25.66
N LEU A 18 -23.74 -11.85 -24.52
CA LEU A 18 -24.30 -11.42 -23.26
C LEU A 18 -23.97 -9.93 -23.12
N PRO A 19 -24.84 -8.96 -23.48
CA PRO A 19 -24.71 -7.61 -22.98
C PRO A 19 -25.12 -7.66 -21.50
N THR A 20 -24.23 -8.20 -20.67
CA THR A 20 -24.36 -8.04 -19.23
C THR A 20 -24.14 -6.56 -18.97
N SER A 21 -25.21 -5.82 -18.66
CA SER A 21 -25.13 -4.39 -18.41
C SER A 21 -24.02 -4.10 -17.39
N ARG A 22 -23.34 -2.95 -17.50
CA ARG A 22 -22.31 -2.54 -16.53
C ARG A 22 -22.78 -2.74 -15.08
N ALA A 23 -24.06 -2.45 -14.80
CA ALA A 23 -24.68 -2.68 -13.49
C ALA A 23 -24.72 -4.17 -13.11
N ARG A 24 -25.10 -5.07 -14.02
CA ARG A 24 -25.09 -6.53 -13.77
C ARG A 24 -23.66 -7.07 -13.63
N LEU A 25 -22.69 -6.56 -14.40
CA LEU A 25 -21.27 -6.93 -14.24
C LEU A 25 -20.73 -6.46 -12.89
N LEU A 26 -21.04 -5.24 -12.47
CA LEU A 26 -20.66 -4.72 -11.16
C LEU A 26 -21.33 -5.49 -10.02
N ALA A 27 -22.61 -5.85 -10.16
CA ALA A 27 -23.33 -6.66 -9.18
C ALA A 27 -22.75 -8.08 -9.08
N ALA A 28 -22.47 -8.72 -10.22
CA ALA A 28 -21.83 -10.04 -10.26
C ALA A 28 -20.41 -9.98 -9.66
N ALA A 29 -19.61 -8.97 -10.03
CA ALA A 29 -18.28 -8.76 -9.47
C ALA A 29 -18.31 -8.44 -7.97
N ALA A 30 -19.33 -7.71 -7.49
CA ALA A 30 -19.54 -7.46 -6.07
C ALA A 30 -19.96 -8.73 -5.32
N SER A 31 -20.78 -9.59 -5.93
CA SER A 31 -21.22 -10.85 -5.31
C SER A 31 -20.10 -11.90 -5.20
N ARG A 32 -19.08 -11.83 -6.07
CA ARG A 32 -17.94 -12.75 -6.06
C ARG A 32 -16.78 -12.28 -5.18
N ARG A 33 -16.67 -10.97 -4.94
CA ARG A 33 -15.57 -10.39 -4.17
C ARG A 33 -15.94 -10.28 -2.71
N ARG A 34 -15.01 -10.65 -1.84
CA ARG A 34 -15.13 -10.35 -0.42
C ARG A 34 -15.12 -8.83 -0.24
N PRO A 35 -16.05 -8.23 0.54
CA PRO A 35 -16.01 -6.80 0.83
C PRO A 35 -14.75 -6.43 1.62
N ALA A 36 -14.42 -5.14 1.61
CA ALA A 36 -13.44 -4.58 2.53
C ALA A 36 -13.82 -4.89 3.97
N PRO A 37 -12.83 -5.08 4.87
CA PRO A 37 -13.10 -5.18 6.28
C PRO A 37 -13.96 -4.00 6.75
N ALA A 38 -14.93 -4.25 7.62
CA ALA A 38 -15.62 -3.16 8.30
C ALA A 38 -14.63 -2.46 9.24
N ALA A 39 -14.45 -1.15 9.06
CA ALA A 39 -13.52 -0.36 9.85
C ALA A 39 -14.06 1.08 10.01
N PRO A 40 -13.62 1.81 11.04
CA PRO A 40 -13.88 3.25 11.14
C PRO A 40 -13.39 4.01 9.90
N GLY A 41 -14.01 5.15 9.58
CA GLY A 41 -13.70 5.91 8.36
C GLY A 41 -12.22 6.29 8.20
N TRP A 42 -11.52 6.56 9.31
CA TRP A 42 -10.10 6.87 9.29
C TRP A 42 -9.18 5.69 8.90
N ALA A 43 -9.70 4.46 8.98
CA ALA A 43 -9.00 3.23 8.58
C ALA A 43 -9.45 2.69 7.21
N ALA A 44 -10.36 3.41 6.53
CA ALA A 44 -10.82 3.06 5.19
C ALA A 44 -9.67 2.92 4.16
N PRO A 45 -8.58 3.72 4.20
CA PRO A 45 -7.44 3.52 3.32
C PRO A 45 -6.85 2.11 3.42
N TYR A 46 -6.54 1.66 4.64
CA TYR A 46 -6.01 0.31 4.89
C TYR A 46 -6.99 -0.78 4.48
N ALA A 47 -8.24 -0.71 4.95
CA ALA A 47 -9.27 -1.69 4.61
C ALA A 47 -9.50 -1.82 3.10
N GLY A 48 -9.45 -0.69 2.38
CA GLY A 48 -9.57 -0.65 0.92
C GLY A 48 -8.38 -1.31 0.21
N ARG A 49 -7.16 -1.19 0.73
CA ARG A 49 -5.97 -1.87 0.16
C ARG A 49 -5.99 -3.37 0.43
N VAL A 50 -6.41 -3.79 1.63
CA VAL A 50 -6.61 -5.21 1.95
C VAL A 50 -7.60 -5.86 0.97
N ALA A 51 -8.73 -5.22 0.68
CA ALA A 51 -9.69 -5.74 -0.31
C ALA A 51 -9.14 -5.79 -1.73
N ALA A 52 -8.37 -4.78 -2.15
CA ALA A 52 -7.79 -4.74 -3.49
C ALA A 52 -6.78 -5.88 -3.71
N MET A 53 -5.88 -6.08 -2.73
CA MET A 53 -4.91 -7.17 -2.76
C MET A 53 -5.60 -8.54 -2.68
N ASP A 54 -6.57 -8.73 -1.79
CA ASP A 54 -7.32 -9.99 -1.70
C ASP A 54 -8.02 -10.37 -3.01
N ALA A 55 -8.57 -9.38 -3.72
CA ALA A 55 -9.18 -9.60 -5.03
C ALA A 55 -8.15 -10.01 -6.09
N LEU A 56 -6.94 -9.45 -6.08
CA LEU A 56 -5.85 -9.86 -6.96
C LEU A 56 -5.39 -11.29 -6.65
N LEU A 57 -5.15 -11.59 -5.36
CA LEU A 57 -4.71 -12.90 -4.88
C LEU A 57 -5.73 -14.00 -5.19
N ALA A 58 -7.02 -13.67 -5.28
CA ALA A 58 -8.08 -14.63 -5.62
C ALA A 58 -7.92 -15.25 -7.01
N SER A 59 -7.26 -14.57 -7.93
CA SER A 59 -7.03 -15.01 -9.31
C SER A 59 -5.56 -15.24 -9.64
N ALA A 60 -4.66 -15.16 -8.65
CA ALA A 60 -3.23 -15.36 -8.87
C ALA A 60 -2.91 -16.86 -9.00
N GLU A 61 -2.11 -17.23 -10.01
CA GLU A 61 -1.77 -18.62 -10.32
C GLU A 61 -0.35 -19.00 -9.88
N HIS A 62 0.61 -18.09 -10.04
CA HIS A 62 2.05 -18.34 -9.88
C HIS A 62 2.57 -17.95 -8.49
N TRP A 63 2.09 -18.63 -7.44
CA TRP A 63 2.41 -18.31 -6.05
C TRP A 63 3.84 -18.62 -5.62
N ASP A 64 4.49 -19.56 -6.31
CA ASP A 64 5.83 -20.08 -6.09
C ASP A 64 6.92 -19.32 -6.86
N GLN A 65 6.54 -18.33 -7.68
CA GLN A 65 7.48 -17.52 -8.45
C GLN A 65 7.91 -16.30 -7.66
N VAL A 66 9.21 -15.97 -7.73
CA VAL A 66 9.79 -14.77 -7.14
C VAL A 66 9.25 -13.53 -7.86
N ILE A 67 8.63 -12.62 -7.10
CA ILE A 67 8.00 -11.42 -7.65
C ILE A 67 8.69 -10.12 -7.23
N VAL A 68 9.25 -10.07 -6.02
CA VAL A 68 9.91 -8.87 -5.49
C VAL A 68 10.80 -9.23 -4.31
N GLU A 69 11.90 -8.50 -4.10
CA GLU A 69 12.79 -8.66 -2.93
C GLU A 69 13.34 -10.09 -2.72
N GLY A 70 13.42 -10.88 -3.80
CA GLY A 70 13.83 -12.28 -3.73
C GLY A 70 12.77 -13.23 -3.18
N TRP A 71 11.57 -12.73 -2.87
CA TRP A 71 10.45 -13.48 -2.34
C TRP A 71 9.46 -13.91 -3.42
N THR A 72 8.96 -15.12 -3.25
CA THR A 72 7.78 -15.60 -3.94
C THR A 72 6.53 -14.81 -3.56
N LEU A 73 5.46 -14.87 -4.37
CA LEU A 73 4.19 -14.25 -3.98
C LEU A 73 3.67 -14.82 -2.64
N GLN A 74 3.87 -16.11 -2.39
CA GLN A 74 3.52 -16.73 -1.11
C GLN A 74 4.31 -16.14 0.06
N GLU A 75 5.62 -15.97 -0.10
CA GLU A 75 6.50 -15.38 0.91
C GLU A 75 6.21 -13.88 1.14
N LEU A 76 5.83 -13.15 0.10
CA LEU A 76 5.40 -11.75 0.21
C LEU A 76 4.10 -11.61 1.01
N VAL A 77 3.11 -12.49 0.77
CA VAL A 77 1.87 -12.47 1.56
C VAL A 77 2.14 -12.88 3.02
N ALA A 78 3.08 -13.80 3.26
CA ALA A 78 3.53 -14.13 4.60
C ALA A 78 4.22 -12.94 5.30
N HIS A 79 5.00 -12.14 4.57
CA HIS A 79 5.59 -10.88 5.06
C HIS A 79 4.52 -9.85 5.46
N LEU A 80 3.52 -9.63 4.59
CA LEU A 80 2.40 -8.74 4.92
C LEU A 80 1.68 -9.20 6.20
N ALA A 81 1.43 -10.51 6.33
CA ALA A 81 0.80 -11.08 7.51
C ALA A 81 1.68 -10.97 8.78
N ALA A 82 3.01 -11.02 8.64
CA ALA A 82 3.93 -10.86 9.74
C ALA A 82 3.82 -9.46 10.36
N LYS A 83 3.86 -8.41 9.54
CA LYS A 83 3.77 -7.02 10.00
C LYS A 83 2.35 -6.64 10.46
N ASP A 84 1.31 -7.19 9.82
CA ASP A 84 -0.05 -7.09 10.32
C ASP A 84 -0.19 -7.75 11.71
N GLY A 85 0.46 -8.91 11.92
CA GLY A 85 0.49 -9.59 13.22
C GLY A 85 1.17 -8.76 14.32
N LEU A 86 2.26 -8.05 14.01
CA LEU A 86 2.91 -7.13 14.95
C LEU A 86 2.00 -5.96 15.33
N LEU A 87 1.29 -5.38 14.36
CA LEU A 87 0.29 -4.35 14.64
C LEU A 87 -0.87 -4.91 15.47
N ALA A 88 -1.38 -6.10 15.15
CA ALA A 88 -2.43 -6.74 15.93
C ALA A 88 -2.01 -6.93 17.40
N ALA A 89 -0.77 -7.36 17.65
CA ALA A 89 -0.22 -7.49 19.00
C ALA A 89 -0.20 -6.14 19.74
N ALA A 90 0.28 -5.08 19.08
CA ALA A 90 0.32 -3.73 19.64
C ALA A 90 -1.07 -3.16 19.97
N LEU A 91 -2.10 -3.54 19.22
CA LEU A 91 -3.51 -3.17 19.46
C LEU A 91 -4.21 -4.02 20.53
N GLY A 92 -3.54 -5.05 21.06
CA GLY A 92 -4.16 -6.06 21.91
C GLY A 92 -5.20 -6.92 21.18
N ALA A 93 -5.13 -6.99 19.86
CA ALA A 93 -5.98 -7.84 19.04
C ALA A 93 -5.41 -9.26 18.96
N PRO A 94 -6.23 -10.29 18.67
CA PRO A 94 -5.72 -11.63 18.40
C PRO A 94 -4.65 -11.66 17.30
N VAL A 95 -3.53 -12.30 17.60
CA VAL A 95 -2.45 -12.59 16.65
C VAL A 95 -2.65 -14.01 16.14
N LEU A 96 -2.76 -14.17 14.82
CA LEU A 96 -2.90 -15.46 14.17
C LEU A 96 -1.52 -16.10 13.91
N GLY A 97 -1.49 -17.43 13.90
CA GLY A 97 -0.27 -18.21 13.62
C GLY A 97 0.61 -18.41 14.85
N PRO A 98 1.92 -18.66 14.67
CA PRO A 98 2.87 -18.85 15.76
C PRO A 98 2.89 -17.64 16.71
N PRO A 99 3.17 -17.83 18.01
CA PRO A 99 3.29 -16.72 18.95
C PRO A 99 4.45 -15.80 18.55
N ILE A 100 4.30 -14.49 18.74
CA ILE A 100 5.38 -13.53 18.47
C ILE A 100 6.42 -13.64 19.59
N ALA A 101 7.60 -14.17 19.25
CA ALA A 101 8.72 -14.30 20.19
C ALA A 101 9.60 -13.04 20.25
N VAL A 102 9.73 -12.32 19.14
CA VAL A 102 10.56 -11.12 18.99
C VAL A 102 9.77 -10.04 18.25
N ASN A 103 9.82 -8.81 18.76
CA ASN A 103 9.21 -7.64 18.12
C ASN A 103 10.12 -7.10 17.00
N GLU A 104 10.44 -7.95 16.02
CA GLU A 104 11.29 -7.64 14.88
C GLU A 104 10.62 -8.06 13.55
N ALA A 105 10.36 -7.12 12.65
CA ALA A 105 9.61 -7.36 11.40
C ALA A 105 10.22 -8.45 10.53
N LEU A 106 11.55 -8.44 10.34
CA LEU A 106 12.25 -9.45 9.54
C LEU A 106 12.29 -10.82 10.22
N ALA A 107 12.48 -10.87 11.53
CA ALA A 107 12.40 -12.13 12.27
C ALA A 107 10.99 -12.74 12.17
N ARG A 108 9.96 -11.92 12.34
CA ARG A 108 8.57 -12.35 12.23
C ARG A 108 8.20 -12.76 10.80
N THR A 109 8.76 -12.09 9.79
CA THR A 109 8.61 -12.46 8.38
C THR A 109 9.17 -13.86 8.12
N ARG A 110 10.41 -14.14 8.55
CA ARG A 110 11.03 -15.48 8.40
C ARG A 110 10.20 -16.57 9.08
N GLU A 111 9.71 -16.30 10.30
CA GLU A 111 8.87 -17.23 11.04
C GLU A 111 7.56 -17.56 10.29
N LEU A 112 6.89 -16.55 9.72
CA LEU A 112 5.66 -16.78 8.96
C LEU A 112 5.92 -17.40 7.59
N GLN A 113 7.06 -17.14 6.96
CA GLN A 113 7.48 -17.84 5.75
C GLN A 113 7.71 -19.33 6.04
N ASP A 114 8.40 -19.66 7.13
CA ASP A 114 8.61 -21.05 7.58
C ASP A 114 7.30 -21.76 7.91
N PHE A 115 6.41 -21.09 8.65
CA PHE A 115 5.06 -21.57 8.93
C PHE A 115 4.20 -21.74 7.67
N GLY A 116 4.50 -20.96 6.63
CA GLY A 116 3.80 -20.93 5.35
C GLY A 116 4.22 -22.01 4.36
N ARG A 117 5.34 -22.72 4.58
CA ARG A 117 5.91 -23.67 3.59
C ARG A 117 4.96 -24.80 3.20
N ASP A 118 4.23 -25.35 4.18
CA ASP A 118 3.32 -26.48 3.97
C ASP A 118 1.87 -26.03 3.64
N ARG A 119 1.66 -24.73 3.43
CA ARG A 119 0.33 -24.16 3.17
C ARG A 119 0.06 -23.98 1.69
N THR A 120 -1.18 -24.18 1.31
CA THR A 120 -1.64 -23.83 -0.03
C THR A 120 -1.77 -22.31 -0.20
N PRO A 121 -1.68 -21.79 -1.44
CA PRO A 121 -2.02 -20.41 -1.78
C PRO A 121 -3.31 -19.90 -1.13
N ALA A 122 -4.38 -20.71 -1.17
CA ALA A 122 -5.66 -20.35 -0.60
C ALA A 122 -5.61 -20.20 0.93
N GLN A 123 -4.88 -21.07 1.62
CA GLN A 123 -4.67 -20.98 3.07
C GLN A 123 -3.84 -19.74 3.44
N THR A 124 -2.78 -19.44 2.70
CA THR A 124 -1.94 -18.25 2.92
C THR A 124 -2.73 -16.96 2.71
N ARG A 125 -3.48 -16.86 1.60
CA ARG A 125 -4.40 -15.75 1.34
C ARG A 125 -5.42 -15.57 2.46
N GLN A 126 -6.11 -16.65 2.84
CA GLN A 126 -7.14 -16.61 3.88
C GLN A 126 -6.55 -16.16 5.22
N PHE A 127 -5.40 -16.72 5.61
CA PHE A 127 -4.70 -16.38 6.84
C PHE A 127 -4.36 -14.90 6.94
N TRP A 128 -3.74 -14.33 5.90
CA TRP A 128 -3.43 -12.90 5.85
C TRP A 128 -4.70 -12.06 5.93
N ARG A 129 -5.72 -12.41 5.13
CA ARG A 129 -6.99 -11.67 5.09
C ARG A 129 -7.70 -11.68 6.44
N GLU A 130 -7.71 -12.79 7.15
CA GLU A 130 -8.31 -12.93 8.49
C GLU A 130 -7.56 -12.09 9.54
N GLN A 131 -6.23 -12.04 9.49
CA GLN A 131 -5.47 -11.16 10.39
C GLN A 131 -5.84 -9.68 10.19
N ALA A 132 -6.00 -9.26 8.94
CA ALA A 132 -6.45 -7.90 8.61
C ALA A 132 -7.89 -7.62 9.10
N ASP A 133 -8.80 -8.60 9.03
CA ASP A 133 -10.15 -8.45 9.61
C ASP A 133 -10.10 -8.28 11.13
N VAL A 134 -9.25 -9.04 11.82
CA VAL A 134 -9.07 -8.94 13.27
C VAL A 134 -8.56 -7.55 13.67
N ILE A 135 -7.60 -7.00 12.92
CA ILE A 135 -7.13 -5.63 13.11
C ILE A 135 -8.30 -4.67 12.95
N CYS A 136 -8.99 -4.70 11.81
CA CYS A 136 -10.09 -3.77 11.53
C CYS A 136 -11.24 -3.84 12.54
N ALA A 137 -11.56 -5.04 13.04
CA ALA A 137 -12.57 -5.25 14.07
C ALA A 137 -12.18 -4.65 15.43
N ARG A 138 -10.87 -4.52 15.72
CA ARG A 138 -10.36 -3.90 16.95
C ARG A 138 -10.41 -2.37 16.91
N LEU A 139 -10.29 -1.76 15.73
CA LEU A 139 -10.14 -0.31 15.56
C LEU A 139 -11.26 0.59 16.13
N PRO A 140 -12.54 0.15 16.24
CA PRO A 140 -13.55 0.97 16.90
C PRO A 140 -13.30 1.23 18.40
N GLU A 141 -12.46 0.42 19.04
CA GLU A 141 -12.20 0.46 20.48
C GLU A 141 -10.82 1.04 20.85
N VAL A 142 -10.06 1.52 19.86
CA VAL A 142 -8.72 2.10 20.08
C VAL A 142 -8.73 3.60 19.84
N ASP A 143 -7.87 4.31 20.56
CA ASP A 143 -7.58 5.72 20.26
C ASP A 143 -6.59 5.77 19.08
N PRO A 144 -6.97 6.32 17.91
CA PRO A 144 -6.09 6.35 16.73
C PRO A 144 -4.80 7.14 16.96
N ASP A 145 -4.77 8.05 17.94
CA ASP A 145 -3.62 8.91 18.21
C ASP A 145 -2.74 8.35 19.35
N GLN A 146 -3.14 7.20 19.95
CA GLN A 146 -2.30 6.46 20.87
C GLN A 146 -1.02 5.99 20.16
N VAL A 147 0.13 6.26 20.79
CA VAL A 147 1.43 5.80 20.31
C VAL A 147 1.66 4.35 20.74
N VAL A 148 2.04 3.51 19.78
CA VAL A 148 2.43 2.12 19.99
C VAL A 148 3.72 1.80 19.23
N ASP A 149 4.44 0.78 19.68
CA ASP A 149 5.66 0.31 19.02
C ASP A 149 5.45 -1.11 18.47
N THR A 150 5.54 -1.25 17.15
CA THR A 150 5.39 -2.53 16.43
C THR A 150 6.71 -3.16 16.02
N ASN A 151 7.83 -2.43 16.06
CA ASN A 151 9.15 -2.88 15.54
C ASN A 151 10.31 -1.89 15.83
N GLY A 152 10.38 -1.29 17.02
CA GLY A 152 11.29 -0.17 17.30
C GLY A 152 10.88 1.14 16.62
N ALA A 153 9.59 1.29 16.30
CA ALA A 153 9.01 2.39 15.54
C ALA A 153 7.80 2.98 16.29
N PRO A 154 8.02 3.88 17.28
CA PRO A 154 6.95 4.46 18.06
C PRO A 154 6.18 5.51 17.24
N PHE A 155 4.99 5.14 16.76
CA PHE A 155 4.09 6.02 16.02
C PHE A 155 2.65 5.89 16.52
N ALA A 156 1.83 6.88 16.19
CA ALA A 156 0.39 6.80 16.40
C ALA A 156 -0.20 5.58 15.64
N ILE A 157 -1.21 4.93 16.20
CA ILE A 157 -1.91 3.80 15.55
C ILE A 157 -2.37 4.15 14.13
N ARG A 158 -2.85 5.38 13.92
CA ARG A 158 -3.23 5.89 12.60
C ARG A 158 -2.08 5.83 11.59
N ASP A 159 -0.90 6.24 12.01
CA ASP A 159 0.29 6.28 11.14
C ASP A 159 0.80 4.86 10.87
N HIS A 160 0.73 3.95 11.86
CA HIS A 160 0.97 2.53 11.61
C HIS A 160 0.02 1.95 10.57
N LEU A 161 -1.27 2.28 10.61
CA LEU A 161 -2.21 1.84 9.57
C LEU A 161 -1.94 2.48 8.20
N LEU A 162 -1.48 3.72 8.15
CA LEU A 162 -1.07 4.35 6.89
C LEU A 162 0.18 3.69 6.31
N ALA A 163 1.14 3.30 7.16
CA ALA A 163 2.29 2.49 6.76
C ALA A 163 1.85 1.12 6.20
N ARG A 164 0.97 0.39 6.91
CA ARG A 164 0.40 -0.87 6.42
C ARG A 164 -0.37 -0.70 5.11
N MET A 165 -1.13 0.37 4.98
CA MET A 165 -1.86 0.74 3.76
C MET A 165 -0.89 0.94 2.58
N LEU A 166 0.16 1.74 2.78
CA LEU A 166 1.15 2.07 1.77
C LEU A 166 1.89 0.81 1.31
N GLU A 167 2.41 0.02 2.25
CA GLU A 167 3.12 -1.23 1.96
C GLU A 167 2.23 -2.23 1.21
N THR A 168 0.97 -2.40 1.67
CA THR A 168 0.01 -3.25 0.96
C THR A 168 -0.23 -2.74 -0.46
N TRP A 169 -0.33 -1.42 -0.67
CA TRP A 169 -0.54 -0.84 -1.99
C TRP A 169 0.65 -1.11 -2.93
N ILE A 170 1.88 -0.86 -2.46
CA ILE A 170 3.11 -1.10 -3.23
C ILE A 170 3.20 -2.57 -3.63
N HIS A 171 3.05 -3.49 -2.68
CA HIS A 171 3.14 -4.92 -2.94
C HIS A 171 1.96 -5.48 -3.76
N THR A 172 0.79 -4.84 -3.70
CA THR A 172 -0.29 -5.13 -4.65
C THR A 172 0.11 -4.75 -6.06
N ALA A 173 0.82 -3.63 -6.25
CA ALA A 173 1.31 -3.22 -7.56
C ALA A 173 2.45 -4.11 -8.08
N ASP A 174 3.36 -4.54 -7.20
CA ASP A 174 4.41 -5.53 -7.54
C ASP A 174 3.76 -6.82 -8.04
N ALA A 175 2.82 -7.38 -7.26
CA ALA A 175 2.11 -8.61 -7.62
C ALA A 175 1.26 -8.44 -8.90
N ALA A 176 0.60 -7.29 -9.07
CA ALA A 176 -0.21 -7.04 -10.25
C ALA A 176 0.66 -6.94 -11.52
N THR A 177 1.79 -6.25 -11.44
CA THR A 177 2.77 -6.13 -12.52
C THR A 177 3.29 -7.50 -12.93
N PHE A 178 3.70 -8.32 -11.95
CA PHE A 178 4.16 -9.68 -12.19
C PHE A 178 3.11 -10.54 -12.91
N ASN A 179 1.83 -10.41 -12.53
CA ASN A 179 0.72 -11.14 -13.15
C ASN A 179 0.18 -10.50 -14.44
N GLY A 180 0.79 -9.41 -14.94
CA GLY A 180 0.31 -8.69 -16.12
C GLY A 180 -1.07 -8.03 -15.94
N VAL A 181 -1.48 -7.80 -14.70
CA VAL A 181 -2.77 -7.20 -14.35
C VAL A 181 -2.59 -5.71 -14.11
N ARG A 182 -3.45 -4.89 -14.72
CA ARG A 182 -3.55 -3.46 -14.39
C ARG A 182 -4.65 -3.24 -13.37
N LEU A 183 -4.27 -2.74 -12.19
CA LEU A 183 -5.22 -2.31 -11.16
C LEU A 183 -5.36 -0.79 -11.15
N PRO A 184 -6.57 -0.26 -10.87
CA PRO A 184 -6.72 1.17 -10.63
C PRO A 184 -6.02 1.57 -9.33
N HIS A 185 -5.51 2.81 -9.29
CA HIS A 185 -5.03 3.44 -8.06
C HIS A 185 -6.17 3.55 -7.02
N PRO A 186 -5.85 3.69 -5.72
CA PRO A 186 -6.84 4.05 -4.71
C PRO A 186 -7.55 5.37 -5.07
N VAL A 187 -8.69 5.61 -4.43
CA VAL A 187 -9.38 6.91 -4.55
C VAL A 187 -8.56 8.01 -3.88
N ALA A 188 -8.79 9.27 -4.29
CA ALA A 188 -8.02 10.42 -3.81
C ALA A 188 -8.04 10.56 -2.28
N GLU A 189 -9.17 10.24 -1.65
CA GLU A 189 -9.38 10.27 -0.20
C GLU A 189 -8.54 9.24 0.56
N HIS A 190 -8.03 8.22 -0.15
CA HIS A 190 -7.12 7.23 0.41
C HIS A 190 -5.66 7.56 0.08
N ILE A 191 -5.41 8.19 -1.09
CA ILE A 191 -4.06 8.58 -1.51
C ILE A 191 -3.55 9.75 -0.66
N HIS A 192 -4.37 10.79 -0.44
CA HIS A 192 -3.92 12.00 0.25
C HIS A 192 -3.38 11.74 1.67
N PRO A 193 -4.04 10.94 2.53
CA PRO A 193 -3.47 10.61 3.84
C PRO A 193 -2.17 9.81 3.76
N ALA A 194 -1.99 8.95 2.74
CA ALA A 194 -0.74 8.23 2.53
C ALA A 194 0.38 9.17 2.08
N ALA A 195 0.07 10.13 1.20
CA ALA A 195 1.01 11.15 0.76
C ALA A 195 1.42 12.09 1.90
N ASP A 196 0.48 12.50 2.76
CA ASP A 196 0.76 13.27 3.97
C ASP A 196 1.69 12.50 4.93
N PHE A 197 1.40 11.22 5.18
CA PHE A 197 2.27 10.36 5.95
C PHE A 197 3.68 10.28 5.34
N CYS A 198 3.80 10.05 4.02
CA CYS A 198 5.08 10.05 3.32
C CYS A 198 5.83 11.38 3.47
N ALA A 199 5.15 12.52 3.34
CA ALA A 199 5.75 13.85 3.50
C ALA A 199 6.31 14.05 4.92
N ARG A 200 5.62 13.55 5.95
CA ARG A 200 6.10 13.56 7.34
C ARG A 200 7.31 12.64 7.58
N LEU A 201 7.54 11.64 6.73
CA LEU A 201 8.70 10.75 6.82
C LEU A 201 9.96 11.33 6.16
N VAL A 202 9.85 12.30 5.25
CA VAL A 202 11.01 12.82 4.49
C VAL A 202 12.17 13.29 5.38
N PRO A 203 11.97 14.04 6.49
CA PRO A 203 13.08 14.41 7.37
C PRO A 203 13.78 13.19 7.99
N TRP A 204 13.03 12.13 8.30
CA TRP A 204 13.57 10.88 8.83
C TRP A 204 14.38 10.10 7.80
N THR A 205 13.91 10.05 6.54
CA THR A 205 14.64 9.34 5.48
C THR A 205 15.98 10.01 5.19
N MET A 206 16.02 11.35 5.21
CA MET A 206 17.25 12.15 5.10
C MET A 206 18.23 11.84 6.24
N LEU A 207 17.74 11.91 7.49
CA LEU A 207 18.55 11.64 8.68
C LEU A 207 19.15 10.22 8.66
N LEU A 208 18.34 9.21 8.36
CA LEU A 208 18.77 7.80 8.33
C LEU A 208 19.75 7.51 7.19
N SER A 209 19.70 8.31 6.12
CA SER A 209 20.64 8.24 5.00
C SER A 209 21.93 9.03 5.25
N GLY A 210 22.05 9.73 6.40
CA GLY A 210 23.24 10.46 6.80
C GLY A 210 23.38 11.85 6.15
N PHE A 211 22.33 12.40 5.56
CA PHE A 211 22.31 13.76 5.03
C PHE A 211 22.00 14.77 6.14
N ASP A 212 22.90 15.73 6.38
CA ASP A 212 22.66 16.83 7.32
C ASP A 212 21.93 17.99 6.63
N ALA A 213 20.60 17.96 6.73
CA ALA A 213 19.74 19.01 6.21
C ALA A 213 18.96 19.72 7.32
N THR A 214 19.30 19.55 8.60
CA THR A 214 18.46 19.97 9.75
C THR A 214 17.99 21.43 9.69
N SER A 215 18.82 22.35 9.19
CA SER A 215 18.49 23.77 9.07
C SER A 215 17.80 24.17 7.76
N ARG A 216 17.45 23.20 6.89
CA ARG A 216 16.89 23.41 5.56
C ARG A 216 15.37 23.19 5.57
N SER A 217 14.69 23.71 4.54
CA SER A 217 13.27 23.47 4.32
C SER A 217 12.95 23.20 2.86
N VAL A 218 11.98 22.32 2.63
CA VAL A 218 11.51 21.89 1.31
C VAL A 218 10.05 22.27 1.12
N ARG A 219 9.70 22.79 -0.06
CA ARG A 219 8.31 22.77 -0.53
C ARG A 219 8.10 21.53 -1.40
N LEU A 220 7.13 20.69 -1.05
CA LEU A 220 6.75 19.53 -1.84
C LEU A 220 5.34 19.76 -2.41
N THR A 221 5.22 19.85 -3.72
CA THR A 221 3.93 19.92 -4.41
C THR A 221 3.66 18.61 -5.15
N LEU A 222 2.65 17.86 -4.72
CA LEU A 222 2.24 16.63 -5.38
C LEU A 222 1.00 16.87 -6.21
N THR A 223 1.09 16.53 -7.50
CA THR A 223 0.04 16.65 -8.48
C THR A 223 -0.80 15.36 -8.58
N GLY A 224 -1.97 15.44 -9.20
CA GLY A 224 -2.87 14.31 -9.40
C GLY A 224 -3.92 14.11 -8.29
N PRO A 225 -4.84 13.14 -8.44
CA PRO A 225 -5.89 12.87 -7.46
C PRO A 225 -5.31 12.42 -6.11
N GLY A 226 -5.59 13.19 -5.06
CA GLY A 226 -5.03 12.97 -3.72
C GLY A 226 -3.71 13.69 -3.47
N GLY A 227 -3.23 14.50 -4.43
CA GLY A 227 -2.09 15.39 -4.25
C GLY A 227 -2.31 16.50 -3.23
N GLY A 228 -1.35 17.42 -3.14
CA GLY A 228 -1.34 18.49 -2.14
C GLY A 228 -0.06 19.33 -2.22
N ASP A 229 0.09 20.25 -1.26
CA ASP A 229 1.25 21.14 -1.18
C ASP A 229 1.70 21.24 0.28
N TRP A 230 2.95 20.85 0.56
CA TRP A 230 3.50 20.75 1.90
C TRP A 230 4.75 21.61 2.07
N HIS A 231 4.86 22.26 3.22
CA HIS A 231 6.10 22.76 3.77
C HIS A 231 6.71 21.66 4.65
N ILE A 232 7.96 21.27 4.39
CA ILE A 232 8.66 20.22 5.10
C ILE A 232 9.97 20.80 5.68
N PRO A 233 9.97 21.18 6.97
CA PRO A 233 11.22 21.41 7.70
C PRO A 233 12.02 20.12 7.76
N MET A 234 13.32 20.17 7.48
CA MET A 234 14.19 18.97 7.51
C MET A 234 14.68 18.59 8.91
N ASP A 235 14.32 19.38 9.93
CA ASP A 235 14.48 19.02 11.34
C ASP A 235 13.35 18.06 11.76
N VAL A 236 13.71 16.85 12.21
CA VAL A 236 12.77 15.80 12.65
C VAL A 236 11.94 16.18 13.89
N SER A 237 12.32 17.23 14.63
CA SER A 237 11.52 17.76 15.74
C SER A 237 10.34 18.61 15.26
N HIS A 238 10.30 18.95 13.98
CA HIS A 238 9.23 19.69 13.33
C HIS A 238 8.50 18.79 12.32
N VAL A 239 7.18 18.93 12.24
CA VAL A 239 6.33 18.10 11.38
C VAL A 239 6.01 18.86 10.10
N ALA A 240 5.98 18.14 8.98
CA ALA A 240 5.45 18.68 7.72
C ALA A 240 4.03 19.22 7.90
N ALA A 241 3.72 20.32 7.22
CA ALA A 241 2.42 21.00 7.31
C ALA A 241 2.00 21.51 5.93
N PRO A 242 0.72 21.87 5.71
CA PRO A 242 0.30 22.52 4.47
C PRO A 242 1.13 23.77 4.20
N TYR A 243 1.62 23.94 2.97
CA TYR A 243 2.40 25.12 2.57
C TYR A 243 1.55 26.40 2.63
N GLN A 244 2.05 27.44 3.28
CA GLN A 244 1.36 28.73 3.47
C GLN A 244 2.19 29.93 2.97
N GLY A 245 3.23 29.69 2.16
CA GLY A 245 4.09 30.73 1.61
C GLY A 245 5.41 30.91 2.36
N GLU A 246 5.83 29.91 3.12
CA GLU A 246 7.12 29.89 3.80
C GLU A 246 8.28 29.96 2.80
N SER A 247 9.42 30.51 3.25
CA SER A 247 10.67 30.42 2.50
C SER A 247 11.19 28.98 2.53
N THR A 248 11.62 28.46 1.39
CA THR A 248 12.17 27.11 1.25
C THR A 248 13.47 27.16 0.48
N ASP A 249 14.35 26.22 0.75
CA ASP A 249 15.63 26.07 0.05
C ASP A 249 15.45 25.46 -1.34
N VAL A 250 14.43 24.62 -1.48
CA VAL A 250 14.08 23.94 -2.72
C VAL A 250 12.59 23.64 -2.76
N ALA A 251 12.02 23.72 -3.96
CA ALA A 251 10.68 23.26 -4.28
C ALA A 251 10.76 22.07 -5.24
N LEU A 252 10.08 20.97 -4.89
CA LEU A 252 9.95 19.77 -5.71
C LEU A 252 8.49 19.59 -6.11
N THR A 253 8.23 19.43 -7.40
CA THR A 253 6.90 19.11 -7.94
C THR A 253 6.92 17.76 -8.66
N GLY A 254 5.96 16.88 -8.33
CA GLY A 254 5.87 15.54 -8.91
C GLY A 254 4.46 14.95 -8.86
N ASP A 255 4.30 13.71 -9.32
CA ASP A 255 3.03 12.97 -9.22
C ASP A 255 2.89 12.33 -7.82
N VAL A 256 1.68 12.39 -7.23
CA VAL A 256 1.43 11.87 -5.89
C VAL A 256 1.61 10.35 -5.77
N VAL A 257 1.26 9.59 -6.80
CA VAL A 257 1.49 8.14 -6.80
C VAL A 257 2.98 7.89 -6.90
N GLY A 258 3.66 8.62 -7.79
CA GLY A 258 5.11 8.53 -7.94
C GLY A 258 5.86 8.77 -6.64
N PHE A 259 5.46 9.80 -5.88
CA PHE A 259 6.04 10.08 -4.56
C PHE A 259 5.84 8.93 -3.56
N CYS A 260 4.62 8.42 -3.41
CA CYS A 260 4.33 7.30 -2.52
C CYS A 260 5.14 6.05 -2.90
N PHE A 261 5.31 5.79 -4.20
CA PHE A 261 6.09 4.65 -4.69
C PHE A 261 7.59 4.86 -4.50
N LEU A 262 8.09 6.09 -4.62
CA LEU A 262 9.47 6.46 -4.32
C LEU A 262 9.84 6.16 -2.86
N LEU A 263 9.00 6.59 -1.91
CA LEU A 263 9.15 6.21 -0.49
C LEU A 263 9.07 4.69 -0.28
N GLY A 264 8.33 4.01 -1.17
CA GLY A 264 8.24 2.56 -1.25
C GLY A 264 9.41 1.85 -1.94
N GLY A 265 10.47 2.55 -2.34
CA GLY A 265 11.62 1.92 -3.01
C GLY A 265 11.39 1.59 -4.49
N ARG A 266 10.38 2.19 -5.13
CA ARG A 266 10.08 2.04 -6.56
C ARG A 266 10.14 3.40 -7.23
N GLY A 267 10.43 3.49 -8.52
CA GLY A 267 10.15 4.73 -9.26
C GLY A 267 11.28 5.39 -10.03
N ASP A 268 12.15 4.59 -10.65
CA ASP A 268 13.17 5.07 -11.58
C ASP A 268 12.59 5.89 -12.76
N ASP A 269 11.27 5.77 -13.03
CA ASP A 269 10.58 6.39 -14.15
C ASP A 269 9.85 7.71 -13.81
N PHE A 270 9.85 8.17 -12.55
CA PHE A 270 9.12 9.40 -12.18
C PHE A 270 9.96 10.66 -12.44
N THR A 271 9.33 11.63 -13.10
CA THR A 271 9.96 12.94 -13.38
C THR A 271 9.61 13.93 -12.28
N TRP A 272 10.61 14.70 -11.85
CA TRP A 272 10.49 15.75 -10.84
C TRP A 272 10.86 17.10 -11.46
N ASP A 273 10.02 18.11 -11.22
CA ASP A 273 10.38 19.50 -11.48
C ASP A 273 10.98 20.09 -10.20
N ILE A 274 12.12 20.77 -10.34
CA ILE A 274 12.97 21.21 -9.23
C ILE A 274 13.30 22.68 -9.42
N ASP A 275 12.98 23.50 -8.42
CA ASP A 275 13.34 24.91 -8.34
C ASP A 275 14.09 25.19 -7.03
N GLY A 276 15.25 25.85 -7.10
CA GLY A 276 16.12 26.10 -5.94
C GLY A 276 17.33 25.16 -5.84
N ASP A 277 17.67 24.70 -4.63
CA ASP A 277 18.86 23.89 -4.35
C ASP A 277 18.76 22.47 -4.93
N ALA A 278 19.36 22.27 -6.11
CA ALA A 278 19.38 20.98 -6.81
C ALA A 278 20.15 19.88 -6.06
N ALA A 279 21.13 20.23 -5.21
CA ALA A 279 21.86 19.23 -4.43
C ALA A 279 20.97 18.66 -3.32
N LEU A 280 20.25 19.53 -2.61
CA LEU A 280 19.26 19.12 -1.61
C LEU A 280 18.13 18.28 -2.23
N ALA A 281 17.66 18.62 -3.42
CA ALA A 281 16.69 17.79 -4.14
C ALA A 281 17.25 16.39 -4.46
N ALA A 282 18.49 16.30 -4.93
CA ALA A 282 19.12 15.02 -5.25
C ALA A 282 19.32 14.15 -4.00
N ASP A 283 19.75 14.75 -2.88
CA ASP A 283 19.88 14.06 -1.60
C ASP A 283 18.53 13.53 -1.12
N LEU A 284 17.47 14.34 -1.20
CA LEU A 284 16.10 13.94 -0.84
C LEU A 284 15.60 12.76 -1.68
N LEU A 285 15.73 12.85 -3.01
CA LEU A 285 15.29 11.79 -3.91
C LEU A 285 16.08 10.49 -3.69
N THR A 286 17.38 10.60 -3.36
CA THR A 286 18.23 9.46 -3.01
C THR A 286 17.85 8.85 -1.66
N ALA A 287 17.50 9.68 -0.68
CA ALA A 287 17.18 9.26 0.68
C ALA A 287 15.75 8.70 0.80
N ALA A 288 14.81 9.14 -0.03
CA ALA A 288 13.41 8.76 0.04
C ALA A 288 13.13 7.27 0.32
N PRO A 289 13.76 6.28 -0.35
CA PRO A 289 13.49 4.86 -0.08
C PRO A 289 14.11 4.31 1.21
N ALA A 290 14.77 5.11 2.06
CA ALA A 290 15.50 4.62 3.24
C ALA A 290 14.64 3.85 4.26
N LEU A 291 13.33 4.04 4.25
CA LEU A 291 12.36 3.34 5.11
C LEU A 291 11.55 2.27 4.36
N SER A 292 11.87 2.00 3.09
CA SER A 292 11.11 1.05 2.26
C SER A 292 11.47 -0.42 2.51
N GLY A 293 12.41 -0.69 3.40
CA GLY A 293 12.88 -2.04 3.68
C GLY A 293 11.81 -2.91 4.35
N PRO A 294 11.90 -4.23 4.17
CA PRO A 294 10.99 -5.18 4.82
C PRO A 294 11.02 -5.13 6.35
#